data_AF-A0A838JTG2-F1
#
_entry.id   AF-A0A838JTG2-F1
#
_cell.length_a   1.000
_cell.length_b   1.000
_cell.length_c   1.000
_cell.angle_alpha   90.00
_cell.angle_beta   90.00
_cell.angle_gamma   90.00
#
_symmetry.space_group_name_H-M   'P 1'
#
loop_
_entity.id
_entity.type
_entity.pdbx_description
1 polymer ?
#
loop_
_entity_poly.entity_id
_entity_poly.type
_entity_poly.pdbx_seq_one_letter_code
_entity_poly.pdbx_strand_id
1 'polypeptide(L)'
;FCAPNFAYLMAHDAREALLSVPGVREARVFLEDHHTADEINAGMAGGLGFEGTFSSFEETGDDLDGLRDIFRRKAFVSKQEKLCRALLADGYTAAELAGMRLEDVPSSVAKEKYLSRREELGLDVSADAPFVMDPDGRQIPEDVVVQHLRFARVTRLSIEANAGFCRGVLAARHGISDPEEESA
;
A
#
# COMPACT_ATOMS: atom_id res chain seq x y z
N PHE A 1 -16.71 0.90 10.00
CA PHE A 1 -15.61 0.23 10.70
C PHE A 1 -14.32 0.48 9.92
N CYS A 2 -13.46 1.32 10.46
CA CYS A 2 -12.11 1.65 9.99
C CYS A 2 -11.32 1.98 11.27
N ALA A 3 -10.02 1.69 11.31
CA ALA A 3 -9.24 2.04 12.51
C ALA A 3 -8.91 3.55 12.51
N PRO A 4 -8.86 4.21 13.68
CA PRO A 4 -8.64 5.66 13.77
C PRO A 4 -7.38 6.17 13.05
N ASN A 5 -6.28 5.42 13.13
CA ASN A 5 -5.03 5.73 12.42
C ASN A 5 -5.19 5.69 10.89
N PHE A 6 -5.90 4.71 10.33
CA PHE A 6 -6.19 4.68 8.90
C PHE A 6 -7.10 5.84 8.47
N ALA A 7 -8.16 6.12 9.25
CA ALA A 7 -9.07 7.21 8.97
C ALA A 7 -8.36 8.57 9.01
N TYR A 8 -7.49 8.78 10.00
CA TYR A 8 -6.65 9.97 10.09
C TYR A 8 -5.70 10.08 8.89
N LEU A 9 -4.98 9.00 8.54
CA LEU A 9 -4.07 8.99 7.38
C LEU A 9 -4.81 9.35 6.09
N MET A 10 -6.01 8.81 5.86
CA MET A 10 -6.81 9.14 4.67
C MET A 10 -7.21 10.61 4.63
N ALA A 11 -7.70 11.16 5.75
CA ALA A 11 -8.12 12.55 5.82
C ALA A 11 -6.93 13.52 5.67
N HIS A 12 -5.81 13.20 6.32
CA HIS A 12 -4.57 13.94 6.25
C HIS A 12 -3.98 13.91 4.83
N ASP A 13 -3.84 12.73 4.23
CA ASP A 13 -3.23 12.59 2.90
C ASP A 13 -4.09 13.21 1.80
N ALA A 14 -5.43 13.16 1.94
CA ALA A 14 -6.32 13.89 1.05
C ALA A 14 -6.11 15.41 1.16
N ARG A 15 -5.94 15.94 2.37
CA ARG A 15 -5.67 17.37 2.58
C ARG A 15 -4.33 17.77 1.97
N GLU A 16 -3.27 17.01 2.23
CA GLU A 16 -1.94 17.30 1.67
C GLU A 16 -1.92 17.20 0.15
N ALA A 17 -2.61 16.20 -0.43
CA ALA A 17 -2.78 16.08 -1.87
C ALA A 17 -3.50 17.30 -2.47
N LEU A 18 -4.58 17.78 -1.84
CA LEU A 18 -5.29 18.99 -2.27
C LEU A 18 -4.40 20.24 -2.19
N LEU A 19 -3.60 20.38 -1.12
CA LEU A 19 -2.68 21.51 -0.96
C LEU A 19 -1.50 21.47 -1.92
N SER A 20 -1.13 20.30 -2.44
CA SER A 20 -0.09 20.17 -3.46
C SER A 20 -0.50 20.69 -4.84
N VAL A 21 -1.80 20.92 -5.07
CA VAL A 21 -2.32 21.42 -6.35
C VAL A 21 -1.99 22.91 -6.53
N PRO A 22 -1.30 23.31 -7.62
CA PRO A 22 -0.94 24.70 -7.85
C PRO A 22 -2.14 25.66 -7.78
N GLY A 23 -2.03 26.68 -6.94
CA GLY A 23 -3.06 27.70 -6.73
C GLY A 23 -4.04 27.43 -5.58
N VAL A 24 -4.05 26.21 -5.02
CA VAL A 24 -4.80 25.92 -3.79
C VAL A 24 -4.06 26.52 -2.60
N ARG A 25 -4.76 27.34 -1.81
CA ARG A 25 -4.21 28.00 -0.60
C ARG A 25 -4.75 27.41 0.70
N GLU A 26 -5.93 26.82 0.63
CA GLU A 26 -6.63 26.25 1.79
C GLU A 26 -7.39 25.01 1.32
N ALA A 27 -7.32 23.94 2.11
CA ALA A 27 -8.09 22.72 1.92
C ALA A 27 -8.65 22.29 3.27
N ARG A 28 -9.94 21.93 3.30
CA ARG A 28 -10.62 21.35 4.47
C ARG A 28 -11.17 20.00 4.07
N VAL A 29 -10.79 18.99 4.84
CA VAL A 29 -11.27 17.61 4.69
C VAL A 29 -12.04 17.27 5.95
N PHE A 30 -13.26 16.78 5.78
CA PHE A 30 -14.12 16.35 6.88
C PHE A 30 -14.36 14.85 6.75
N LEU A 31 -14.09 14.14 7.84
CA LEU A 31 -14.46 12.74 7.97
C LEU A 31 -15.90 12.66 8.46
N GLU A 32 -16.74 11.91 7.75
CA GLU A 32 -18.13 11.67 8.11
C GLU A 32 -18.32 10.26 8.64
N ASP A 33 -19.20 10.12 9.65
CA ASP A 33 -19.69 8.81 10.13
C ASP A 33 -18.58 7.81 10.47
N HIS A 34 -17.61 8.32 11.24
CA HIS A 34 -16.58 7.54 11.90
C HIS A 34 -16.72 7.71 13.41
N HIS A 35 -16.52 6.65 14.18
CA HIS A 35 -16.65 6.70 15.64
C HIS A 35 -15.67 7.67 16.33
N THR A 36 -14.59 8.06 15.64
CA THR A 36 -13.64 9.10 16.08
C THR A 36 -13.63 10.32 15.13
N ALA A 37 -14.73 10.57 14.42
CA ALA A 37 -14.80 11.67 13.45
C ALA A 37 -14.61 13.03 14.11
N ASP A 38 -15.20 13.26 15.27
CA ASP A 38 -15.14 14.55 15.97
C ASP A 38 -13.70 14.89 16.37
N GLU A 39 -12.96 13.93 16.92
CA GLU A 39 -11.55 14.08 17.30
C GLU A 39 -10.67 14.33 16.07
N ILE A 40 -10.81 13.52 15.02
CA ILE A 40 -10.02 13.67 13.79
C ILE A 40 -10.30 15.03 13.15
N ASN A 41 -11.57 15.42 13.02
CA ASN A 41 -11.95 16.70 12.41
C ASN A 41 -11.45 17.90 13.22
N ALA A 42 -11.54 17.84 14.55
CA ALA A 42 -11.01 18.88 15.43
C ALA A 42 -9.47 18.98 15.33
N GLY A 43 -8.78 17.83 15.33
CA GLY A 43 -7.33 17.77 15.16
C GLY A 43 -6.87 18.35 13.82
N MET A 44 -7.53 17.95 12.73
CA MET A 44 -7.25 18.45 11.37
C MET A 44 -7.50 19.95 11.24
N ALA A 45 -8.60 20.46 11.81
CA ALA A 45 -8.90 21.89 11.82
C ALA A 45 -7.88 22.71 12.62
N GLY A 46 -7.32 22.12 13.68
CA GLY A 46 -6.25 22.70 14.51
C GLY A 46 -4.84 22.55 13.94
N GLY A 47 -4.67 21.83 12.81
CA GLY A 47 -3.35 21.51 12.25
C GLY A 47 -2.52 20.56 13.13
N LEU A 48 -3.18 19.74 13.94
CA LEU A 48 -2.53 18.76 14.81
C LEU A 48 -2.12 17.51 14.03
N GLY A 49 -0.93 16.99 14.36
CA GLY A 49 -0.53 15.63 13.99
C GLY A 49 -1.38 14.55 14.69
N PHE A 50 -1.16 13.29 14.37
CA PHE A 50 -1.92 12.17 14.94
C PHE A 50 -1.81 12.08 16.46
N GLU A 51 -0.58 12.14 17.00
CA GLU A 51 -0.35 12.15 18.45
C GLU A 51 -1.06 13.33 19.13
N GLY A 52 -1.00 14.52 18.53
CA GLY A 52 -1.71 15.69 19.05
C GLY A 52 -3.23 15.51 19.04
N THR A 53 -3.77 14.91 17.98
CA THR A 53 -5.20 14.67 17.77
C THR A 53 -5.77 13.71 18.81
N PHE A 54 -4.98 12.72 19.22
CA PHE A 54 -5.43 11.68 20.15
C PHE A 54 -4.70 11.67 21.50
N SER A 55 -4.03 12.77 21.85
CA SER A 55 -3.25 12.93 23.09
C SER A 55 -4.04 12.66 24.38
N SER A 56 -5.38 12.73 24.34
CA SER A 56 -6.27 12.42 25.46
C SER A 56 -6.67 10.94 25.57
N PHE A 57 -6.24 10.08 24.65
CA PHE A 57 -6.55 8.64 24.64
C PHE A 57 -5.31 7.83 25.02
N GLU A 58 -5.38 7.09 26.14
CA GLU A 58 -4.30 6.21 26.62
C GLU A 58 -3.94 5.07 25.65
N GLU A 59 -4.82 4.76 24.67
CA GLU A 59 -4.69 3.65 23.72
C GLU A 59 -4.34 4.06 22.28
N THR A 60 -3.71 5.21 22.05
CA THR A 60 -3.26 5.50 20.67
C THR A 60 -1.97 4.79 20.29
N GLY A 61 -2.20 3.58 19.77
CA GLY A 61 -1.19 2.74 19.13
C GLY A 61 -0.62 3.34 17.85
N ASP A 62 0.62 2.91 17.64
CA ASP A 62 1.54 3.04 16.51
C ASP A 62 1.83 4.44 15.94
N ASP A 63 3.12 4.76 15.95
CA ASP A 63 3.77 5.76 15.11
C ASP A 63 3.27 5.67 13.66
N LEU A 64 2.72 6.77 13.13
CA LEU A 64 2.21 6.82 11.76
C LEU A 64 3.31 6.58 10.73
N ASP A 65 4.56 6.94 11.02
CA ASP A 65 5.67 6.69 10.09
C ASP A 65 5.96 5.19 10.00
N GLY A 66 5.98 4.49 11.14
CA GLY A 66 6.01 3.03 11.20
C GLY A 66 4.84 2.38 10.44
N LEU A 67 3.62 2.89 10.58
CA LEU A 67 2.47 2.38 9.85
C LEU A 67 2.58 2.59 8.33
N ARG A 68 3.06 3.76 7.90
CA ARG A 68 3.34 4.05 6.48
C ARG A 68 4.39 3.12 5.92
N ASP A 69 5.46 2.86 6.67
CA ASP A 69 6.51 1.91 6.28
C ASP A 69 5.94 0.49 6.07
N ILE A 70 5.10 0.02 7.00
CA ILE A 70 4.39 -1.26 6.85
C ILE A 70 3.57 -1.30 5.55
N PHE A 71 2.85 -0.24 5.20
CA PHE A 71 2.09 -0.21 3.93
C PHE A 71 2.99 -0.20 2.71
N ARG A 72 4.09 0.56 2.71
CA ARG A 72 5.06 0.57 1.60
C ARG A 72 5.67 -0.81 1.39
N ARG A 73 6.10 -1.47 2.47
CA ARG A 73 6.62 -2.85 2.44
C ARG A 73 5.59 -3.85 1.91
N LYS A 74 4.33 -3.78 2.37
CA LYS A 74 3.26 -4.65 1.86
C LYS A 74 2.92 -4.36 0.39
N ALA A 75 2.96 -3.08 -0.02
CA ALA A 75 2.73 -2.69 -1.41
C ALA A 75 3.83 -3.25 -2.33
N PHE A 76 5.09 -3.16 -1.92
CA PHE A 76 6.23 -3.79 -2.60
C PHE A 76 6.02 -5.30 -2.77
N VAL A 77 5.74 -6.02 -1.67
CA VAL A 77 5.50 -7.47 -1.69
C VAL A 77 4.31 -7.83 -2.59
N SER A 78 3.24 -7.05 -2.57
CA SER A 78 2.07 -7.24 -3.42
C SER A 78 2.40 -7.09 -4.90
N LYS A 79 3.20 -6.08 -5.29
CA LYS A 79 3.63 -5.91 -6.69
C LYS A 79 4.60 -7.00 -7.12
N GLN A 80 5.50 -7.44 -6.24
CA GLN A 80 6.38 -8.58 -6.50
C GLN A 80 5.55 -9.84 -6.77
N GLU A 81 4.53 -10.13 -5.95
CA GLU A 81 3.66 -11.30 -6.21
C GLU A 81 2.95 -11.20 -7.54
N LYS A 82 2.40 -10.03 -7.90
CA LYS A 82 1.68 -9.87 -9.17
C LYS A 82 2.58 -10.16 -10.37
N LEU A 83 3.82 -9.67 -10.32
CA LEU A 83 4.81 -9.92 -11.37
C LEU A 83 5.26 -11.39 -11.39
N CYS A 84 5.63 -11.97 -10.24
CA CYS A 84 6.00 -13.38 -10.17
C CYS A 84 4.87 -14.29 -10.65
N ARG A 85 3.62 -14.00 -10.30
CA ARG A 85 2.45 -14.75 -10.75
C ARG A 85 2.26 -14.68 -12.27
N ALA A 86 2.51 -13.53 -12.89
CA ALA A 86 2.47 -13.41 -14.35
C ALA A 86 3.57 -14.27 -15.00
N LEU A 87 4.81 -14.19 -14.52
CA LEU A 87 5.91 -14.99 -15.04
C LEU A 87 5.70 -16.50 -14.84
N LEU A 88 5.17 -16.93 -13.69
CA LEU A 88 4.80 -18.32 -13.46
C LEU A 88 3.73 -18.80 -14.44
N ALA A 89 2.78 -17.93 -14.82
CA ALA A 89 1.76 -18.25 -15.83
C ALA A 89 2.36 -18.36 -17.24
N ASP A 90 3.46 -17.63 -17.51
CA ASP A 90 4.21 -17.68 -18.76
C ASP A 90 5.23 -18.83 -18.84
N GLY A 91 5.26 -19.71 -17.83
CA GLY A 91 6.04 -20.95 -17.84
C GLY A 91 7.34 -20.92 -17.05
N TYR A 92 7.68 -19.81 -16.41
CA TYR A 92 8.82 -19.76 -15.49
C TYR A 92 8.56 -20.62 -14.25
N THR A 93 9.63 -21.17 -13.68
CA THR A 93 9.62 -21.88 -12.40
C THR A 93 9.98 -20.95 -11.26
N ALA A 94 9.54 -21.28 -10.05
CA ALA A 94 9.87 -20.48 -8.87
C ALA A 94 11.40 -20.41 -8.61
N ALA A 95 12.12 -21.48 -8.97
CA ALA A 95 13.58 -21.53 -8.88
C ALA A 95 14.25 -20.55 -9.86
N GLU A 96 13.80 -20.51 -11.11
CA GLU A 96 14.28 -19.52 -12.08
C GLU A 96 14.05 -18.09 -11.56
N LEU A 97 12.85 -17.79 -11.03
CA LEU A 97 12.57 -16.46 -10.48
C LEU A 97 13.54 -16.06 -9.35
N ALA A 98 13.93 -16.99 -8.48
CA ALA A 98 14.87 -16.73 -7.40
C ALA A 98 16.29 -16.39 -7.89
N GLY A 99 16.68 -16.94 -9.05
CA GLY A 99 17.98 -16.74 -9.67
C GLY A 99 18.06 -15.58 -10.66
N MET A 100 16.93 -15.01 -11.08
CA MET A 100 16.87 -13.93 -12.06
C MET A 100 17.41 -12.61 -11.49
N ARG A 101 18.04 -11.83 -12.37
CA ARG A 101 18.33 -10.40 -12.15
C ARG A 101 17.20 -9.56 -12.72
N LEU A 102 17.15 -8.29 -12.34
CA LEU A 102 16.15 -7.36 -12.88
C LEU A 102 16.25 -7.20 -14.41
N GLU A 103 17.44 -7.28 -14.99
CA GLU A 103 17.64 -7.26 -16.45
C GLU A 103 16.97 -8.43 -17.17
N ASP A 104 16.94 -9.60 -16.54
CA ASP A 104 16.38 -10.84 -17.11
C ASP A 104 14.85 -10.83 -17.12
N VAL A 105 14.22 -9.99 -16.28
CA VAL A 105 12.76 -9.91 -16.19
C VAL A 105 12.20 -9.19 -17.41
N PRO A 106 11.26 -9.80 -18.17
CA PRO A 106 10.61 -9.14 -19.30
C PRO A 106 9.95 -7.80 -18.93
N SER A 107 10.09 -6.81 -19.83
CA SER A 107 9.45 -5.51 -19.64
C SER A 107 7.93 -5.64 -19.65
N SER A 108 7.28 -5.05 -18.65
CA SER A 108 5.82 -5.06 -18.50
C SER A 108 5.36 -3.96 -17.54
N VAL A 109 4.08 -3.58 -17.62
CA VAL A 109 3.47 -2.67 -16.64
C VAL A 109 3.57 -3.22 -15.21
N ALA A 110 3.56 -4.54 -15.04
CA ALA A 110 3.77 -5.18 -13.73
C ALA A 110 5.20 -4.94 -13.21
N LYS A 111 6.21 -5.03 -14.07
CA LYS A 111 7.61 -4.71 -13.75
C LYS A 111 7.79 -3.25 -13.39
N GLU A 112 7.23 -2.33 -14.16
CA GLU A 112 7.29 -0.89 -13.85
C GLU A 112 6.69 -0.58 -12.47
N LYS A 113 5.50 -1.11 -12.17
CA LYS A 113 4.85 -0.93 -10.86
C LYS A 113 5.64 -1.57 -9.72
N TYR A 114 6.29 -2.70 -9.98
CA TYR A 114 7.18 -3.36 -9.01
C TYR A 114 8.41 -2.50 -8.70
N LEU A 115 9.10 -2.00 -9.74
CA LEU A 115 10.27 -1.14 -9.59
C LEU A 115 9.95 0.18 -8.88
N SER A 116 8.81 0.79 -9.19
CA SER A 116 8.36 2.00 -8.47
C SER A 116 8.21 1.76 -6.96
N ARG A 117 7.60 0.65 -6.53
CA ARG A 117 7.48 0.33 -5.08
C ARG A 117 8.81 -0.08 -4.45
N ARG A 118 9.72 -0.64 -5.24
CA ARG A 118 11.08 -0.99 -4.81
C ARG A 118 11.91 0.27 -4.55
N GLU A 119 11.85 1.24 -5.46
CA GLU A 119 12.51 2.54 -5.33
C GLU A 119 11.96 3.35 -4.14
N GLU A 120 10.65 3.32 -3.88
CA GLU A 120 10.03 3.94 -2.70
C GLU A 120 10.57 3.41 -1.36
N LEU A 121 11.10 2.18 -1.34
CA LEU A 121 11.78 1.58 -0.18
C LEU A 121 13.29 1.84 -0.16
N GLY A 122 13.83 2.57 -1.14
CA GLY A 122 15.27 2.79 -1.29
C GLY A 122 16.05 1.53 -1.65
N LEU A 123 15.38 0.51 -2.22
CA LEU A 123 16.00 -0.74 -2.61
C LEU A 123 16.65 -0.60 -4.00
N ASP A 124 17.73 -1.34 -4.22
CA ASP A 124 18.52 -1.31 -5.46
C ASP A 124 17.69 -1.68 -6.68
N VAL A 125 17.63 -0.82 -7.69
CA VAL A 125 16.91 -1.04 -8.96
C VAL A 125 17.85 -1.23 -10.16
N SER A 126 19.14 -1.48 -9.91
CA SER A 126 20.11 -1.73 -10.97
C SER A 126 19.76 -2.97 -11.81
N ALA A 127 20.26 -3.00 -13.04
CA ALA A 127 20.01 -4.10 -13.97
C ALA A 127 20.48 -5.47 -13.41
N ASP A 128 21.59 -5.47 -12.68
CA ASP A 128 22.21 -6.66 -12.07
C ASP A 128 21.64 -7.03 -10.70
N ALA A 129 20.76 -6.21 -10.12
CA ALA A 129 20.18 -6.50 -8.82
C ALA A 129 19.27 -7.75 -8.87
N PRO A 130 19.18 -8.55 -7.78
CA PRO A 130 18.30 -9.71 -7.72
C PRO A 130 16.83 -9.33 -7.95
N PHE A 131 16.11 -10.14 -8.72
CA PHE A 131 14.69 -9.92 -8.97
C PHE A 131 13.86 -10.16 -7.71
N VAL A 132 13.93 -11.34 -7.10
CA VAL A 132 13.12 -11.69 -5.92
C VAL A 132 13.90 -11.38 -4.65
N MET A 133 13.40 -10.42 -3.86
CA MET A 133 13.97 -10.05 -2.57
C MET A 133 12.90 -9.84 -1.48
N ASP A 134 13.34 -9.79 -0.23
CA ASP A 134 12.54 -9.33 0.91
C ASP A 134 12.47 -7.79 0.96
N PRO A 135 11.57 -7.20 1.78
CA PRO A 135 11.46 -5.75 1.92
C PRO A 135 12.67 -5.06 2.59
N ASP A 136 13.63 -5.82 3.10
CA ASP A 136 14.90 -5.30 3.65
C ASP A 136 16.03 -5.35 2.60
N GLY A 137 15.74 -5.76 1.37
CA GLY A 137 16.72 -5.83 0.27
C GLY A 137 17.55 -7.11 0.23
N ARG A 138 17.19 -8.14 0.99
CA ARG A 138 17.89 -9.43 0.93
C ARG A 138 17.28 -10.30 -0.17
N GLN A 139 18.13 -10.82 -1.06
CA GLN A 139 17.70 -11.79 -2.05
C GLN A 139 17.02 -12.98 -1.37
N ILE A 140 15.92 -13.45 -1.95
CA ILE A 140 15.24 -14.67 -1.49
C ILE A 140 15.96 -15.87 -2.12
N PRO A 141 16.54 -16.78 -1.32
CA PRO A 141 17.17 -17.99 -1.84
C PRO A 141 16.16 -18.97 -2.49
N GLU A 142 16.66 -19.80 -3.39
CA GLU A 142 15.85 -20.78 -4.14
C GLU A 142 15.07 -21.76 -3.23
N ASP A 143 15.67 -22.21 -2.12
CA ASP A 143 15.07 -23.19 -1.21
C ASP A 143 13.86 -22.64 -0.44
N VAL A 144 13.75 -21.31 -0.30
CA VAL A 144 12.63 -20.64 0.39
C VAL A 144 11.73 -19.83 -0.53
N VAL A 145 12.03 -19.73 -1.84
CA VAL A 145 11.26 -18.89 -2.78
C VAL A 145 9.78 -19.27 -2.83
N VAL A 146 9.44 -20.56 -2.76
CA VAL A 146 8.05 -21.01 -2.76
C VAL A 146 7.30 -20.53 -1.52
N GLN A 147 7.95 -20.52 -0.36
CA GLN A 147 7.38 -20.01 0.88
C GLN A 147 7.16 -18.49 0.78
N HIS A 148 8.15 -17.77 0.25
CA HIS A 148 8.05 -16.34 0.01
C HIS A 148 6.88 -15.97 -0.90
N LEU A 149 6.73 -16.66 -2.04
CA LEU A 149 5.62 -16.41 -2.97
C LEU A 149 4.25 -16.68 -2.34
N ARG A 150 4.14 -17.70 -1.48
CA ARG A 150 2.90 -17.95 -0.72
C ARG A 150 2.58 -16.82 0.26
N PHE A 151 3.58 -16.34 1.01
CA PHE A 151 3.42 -15.19 1.90
C PHE A 151 3.04 -13.93 1.13
N ALA A 152 3.68 -13.69 -0.02
CA ALA A 152 3.41 -12.54 -0.87
C ALA A 152 1.99 -12.58 -1.44
N ARG A 153 1.49 -13.78 -1.78
CA ARG A 153 0.09 -13.99 -2.21
C ARG A 153 -0.90 -13.63 -1.11
N VAL A 154 -0.66 -14.10 0.11
CA VAL A 154 -1.52 -13.78 1.27
C VAL A 154 -1.53 -12.27 1.52
N THR A 155 -0.37 -11.61 1.46
CA THR A 155 -0.24 -10.16 1.60
C THR A 155 -1.07 -9.41 0.55
N ARG A 156 -0.95 -9.79 -0.73
CA ARG A 156 -1.76 -9.20 -1.80
C ARG A 156 -3.25 -9.39 -1.55
N LEU A 157 -3.69 -10.62 -1.26
CA LEU A 157 -5.10 -10.93 -1.06
C LEU A 157 -5.69 -10.15 0.13
N SER A 158 -4.92 -9.97 1.20
CA SER A 158 -5.34 -9.14 2.34
C SER A 158 -5.54 -7.67 1.96
N ILE A 159 -4.64 -7.11 1.15
CA ILE A 159 -4.80 -5.73 0.63
C ILE A 159 -6.05 -5.61 -0.24
N GLU A 160 -6.23 -6.54 -1.19
CA GLU A 160 -7.36 -6.50 -2.13
C GLU A 160 -8.70 -6.71 -1.42
N ALA A 161 -8.76 -7.60 -0.42
CA ALA A 161 -9.97 -7.80 0.39
C ALA A 161 -10.34 -6.54 1.19
N ASN A 162 -9.37 -5.88 1.83
CA ASN A 162 -9.63 -4.64 2.57
C ASN A 162 -10.08 -3.51 1.63
N ALA A 163 -9.42 -3.35 0.49
CA ALA A 163 -9.80 -2.36 -0.51
C ALA A 163 -11.22 -2.62 -1.05
N GLY A 164 -11.53 -3.86 -1.40
CA GLY A 164 -12.87 -4.27 -1.86
C GLY A 164 -13.95 -4.03 -0.80
N PHE A 165 -13.67 -4.33 0.47
CA PHE A 165 -14.60 -4.02 1.55
C PHE A 165 -14.87 -2.51 1.68
N CYS A 166 -13.82 -1.68 1.67
CA CYS A 166 -13.96 -0.22 1.74
C CYS A 166 -14.79 0.32 0.58
N ARG A 167 -14.53 -0.14 -0.66
CA ARG A 167 -15.32 0.28 -1.83
C ARG A 167 -16.76 -0.20 -1.76
N GLY A 168 -17.01 -1.44 -1.33
CA GLY A 168 -18.36 -1.98 -1.17
C GLY A 168 -19.20 -1.18 -0.14
N VAL A 169 -18.59 -0.80 0.98
CA VAL A 169 -19.26 0.06 1.99
C VAL A 169 -19.51 1.47 1.43
N LEU A 170 -18.57 2.05 0.69
CA LEU A 170 -18.74 3.36 0.05
C LEU A 170 -19.85 3.34 -1.00
N ALA A 171 -19.88 2.31 -1.85
CA ALA A 171 -20.90 2.06 -2.86
C ALA A 171 -22.29 1.95 -2.22
N ALA A 172 -22.43 1.13 -1.18
CA ALA A 172 -23.69 0.97 -0.45
C ALA A 172 -24.17 2.28 0.20
N ARG A 173 -23.25 3.10 0.72
CA ARG A 173 -23.57 4.37 1.37
C ARG A 173 -24.08 5.43 0.38
N HIS A 174 -23.44 5.55 -0.77
CA HIS A 174 -23.71 6.63 -1.72
C HIS A 174 -24.54 6.21 -2.94
N GLY A 175 -24.88 4.92 -3.07
CA GLY A 175 -25.57 4.40 -4.24
C GLY A 175 -24.76 4.52 -5.52
N ILE A 176 -23.43 4.41 -5.42
CA ILE A 176 -22.50 4.47 -6.57
C ILE A 176 -22.03 3.05 -6.92
N SER A 177 -21.72 2.79 -8.19
CA SER A 177 -21.12 1.52 -8.64
C SER A 177 -19.65 1.42 -8.20
N ASP A 178 -19.15 0.19 -7.95
CA ASP A 178 -17.71 -0.02 -7.73
C ASP A 178 -16.99 0.16 -9.09
N PRO A 179 -16.07 1.13 -9.22
CA PRO A 179 -15.37 1.37 -10.49
C PRO A 179 -14.51 0.19 -10.96
N GLU A 180 -14.17 -0.78 -10.09
CA GLU A 180 -13.47 -2.01 -10.52
C GLU A 180 -14.42 -3.09 -11.08
N GLU A 181 -15.73 -3.09 -10.73
CA GLU A 181 -16.72 -4.02 -11.30
C GLU A 181 -17.00 -3.77 -12.79
N GLU A 182 -16.81 -2.53 -13.27
CA GLU A 182 -17.00 -2.19 -14.69
C GLU A 182 -15.81 -2.61 -15.59
N SER A 183 -14.72 -3.11 -15.00
CA SER A 183 -13.45 -3.40 -15.69
C SER A 183 -13.03 -4.88 -15.69
N ALA A 184 -13.88 -5.77 -15.18
CA ALA A 184 -13.70 -7.24 -15.18
C ALA A 184 -14.57 -7.91 -16.25
#